data_AF-A0AAW1X9D7-F1
#
_entry.id   AF-A0AAW1X9D7-F1
#
_cell.length_a   1.000
_cell.length_b   1.000
_cell.length_c   1.000
_cell.angle_alpha   90.00
_cell.angle_beta   90.00
_cell.angle_gamma   90.00
#
_symmetry.space_group_name_H-M   'P 1'
#
loop_
_entity.id
_entity.type
_entity.pdbx_description
1 polymer ?
#
loop_
_entity_poly.entity_id
_entity_poly.type
_entity_poly.pdbx_seq_one_letter_code
_entity_poly.pdbx_strand_id
1 'polypeptide(L)'
;MGTEGTAMRLFAHGYEGTDMRLCAHGYEGTDMRLMSTGFVLMGTESTVMRLWTHGYEGTDMRLMGTESTVMRLCAHGYEGYRHEALCSCVRGYRHEAHGYREYHHEALCSWVRGYRHEAHGYR
;
A
#
# COMPACT_ATOMS: atom_id res chain seq x y z
N MET A 1 -20.10 -10.54 19.69
CA MET A 1 -18.69 -10.73 20.05
C MET A 1 -17.91 -9.99 18.99
N GLY A 2 -17.33 -8.84 19.33
CA GLY A 2 -16.71 -7.95 18.34
C GLY A 2 -15.37 -8.52 17.91
N THR A 3 -15.16 -8.70 16.61
CA THR A 3 -13.90 -9.18 16.06
C THR A 3 -12.94 -8.00 16.03
N GLU A 4 -11.85 -8.14 16.79
CA GLU A 4 -10.86 -7.09 17.02
C GLU A 4 -10.03 -6.88 15.75
N GLY A 5 -10.35 -5.84 14.98
CA GLY A 5 -9.54 -5.44 13.84
C GLY A 5 -8.12 -5.01 14.26
N THR A 6 -7.13 -5.34 13.43
CA THR A 6 -5.73 -4.94 13.64
C THR A 6 -5.43 -3.65 12.88
N ALA A 7 -5.03 -2.60 13.61
CA ALA A 7 -4.59 -1.34 13.02
C ALA A 7 -3.06 -1.18 13.15
N MET A 8 -2.38 -0.99 12.02
CA MET A 8 -0.93 -0.76 11.98
C MET A 8 -0.62 0.52 11.21
N ARG A 9 0.23 1.37 11.81
CA ARG A 9 0.63 2.63 11.20
C ARG A 9 2.13 2.83 11.37
N LEU A 10 2.81 3.14 10.27
CA LEU A 10 4.22 3.52 10.29
C LEU A 10 4.39 4.84 9.54
N PHE A 11 4.99 5.80 10.25
CA PHE A 11 5.29 7.14 9.77
C PHE A 11 6.80 7.32 9.76
N ALA A 12 7.35 7.66 8.60
CA ALA A 12 8.75 8.03 8.48
C ALA A 12 8.89 9.48 7.99
N HIS A 13 9.76 10.22 8.67
CA HIS A 13 10.29 11.50 8.23
C HIS A 13 11.73 11.25 7.79
N GLY A 14 11.91 10.91 6.52
CA GLY A 14 13.18 10.45 5.98
C GLY A 14 13.55 11.22 4.72
N TYR A 15 14.80 11.66 4.66
CA TYR A 15 15.44 12.17 3.46
C TYR A 15 16.34 11.06 2.94
N GLU A 16 15.95 10.47 1.80
CA GLU A 16 16.67 9.41 1.05
C GLU A 16 16.76 8.02 1.72
N GLY A 17 16.77 6.96 0.90
CA GLY A 17 17.13 5.59 1.31
C GLY A 17 16.21 4.86 2.31
N THR A 18 15.03 5.40 2.62
CA THR A 18 14.14 4.79 3.62
C THR A 18 13.36 3.60 3.04
N ASP A 19 13.57 2.40 3.56
CA ASP A 19 12.76 1.21 3.26
C ASP A 19 11.78 0.93 4.41
N MET A 20 10.48 1.02 4.13
CA MET A 20 9.41 0.74 5.07
C MET A 20 8.57 -0.43 4.62
N ARG A 21 8.25 -1.32 5.57
CA ARG A 21 7.40 -2.46 5.34
C ARG A 21 6.44 -2.68 6.50
N LEU A 22 5.15 -2.86 6.19
CA LEU A 22 4.18 -3.46 7.11
C LEU A 22 3.68 -4.77 6.51
N CYS A 23 3.58 -5.78 7.37
CA CYS A 23 3.03 -7.09 7.03
C CYS A 23 1.95 -7.44 8.05
N ALA A 24 0.75 -7.76 7.58
CA ALA A 24 -0.34 -8.28 8.40
C ALA A 24 -0.70 -9.71 8.01
N HIS A 25 -0.98 -10.53 9.02
CA HIS A 25 -1.69 -11.78 8.89
C HIS A 25 -2.85 -11.75 9.89
N GLY A 26 -4.09 -11.68 9.41
CA GLY A 26 -5.27 -11.52 10.27
C GLY A 26 -6.54 -12.04 9.61
N TYR A 27 -7.47 -12.58 10.39
CA TYR A 27 -8.71 -13.15 9.86
C TYR A 27 -9.72 -12.06 9.46
N GLU A 28 -9.89 -11.01 10.28
CA GLU A 28 -10.83 -9.91 10.02
C GLU A 28 -10.20 -8.54 10.28
N GLY A 29 -10.54 -7.55 9.45
CA GLY A 29 -10.44 -6.13 9.77
C GLY A 29 -9.00 -5.63 9.94
N THR A 30 -8.23 -5.53 8.86
CA THR A 30 -6.86 -4.99 8.91
C THR A 30 -6.78 -3.59 8.28
N ASP A 31 -6.48 -2.55 9.07
CA ASP A 31 -6.17 -1.19 8.58
C ASP A 31 -4.64 -0.96 8.65
N MET A 32 -4.00 -0.85 7.49
CA MET A 32 -2.57 -0.55 7.39
C MET A 32 -2.30 0.77 6.70
N ARG A 33 -1.51 1.61 7.35
CA ARG A 33 -1.10 2.91 6.79
C ARG A 33 0.41 3.06 6.83
N LEU A 34 0.99 3.29 5.66
CA LEU A 34 2.37 3.71 5.50
C LEU A 34 2.40 5.14 4.97
N MET A 35 3.10 5.99 5.71
CA MET A 35 3.25 7.39 5.36
C MET A 35 4.73 7.77 5.36
N SER A 36 5.21 8.35 4.27
CA SER A 36 6.49 9.08 4.30
C SER A 36 6.31 10.50 3.84
N THR A 37 6.92 11.40 4.58
CA THR A 37 7.09 12.79 4.17
C THR A 37 8.58 13.05 4.05
N GLY A 38 9.00 13.46 2.85
CA GLY A 38 10.41 13.65 2.51
C GLY A 38 10.55 14.16 1.09
N PHE A 39 11.41 15.16 0.91
CA PHE A 39 11.74 15.72 -0.40
C PHE A 39 12.96 14.96 -0.93
N VAL A 40 12.87 14.42 -2.14
CA VAL A 40 13.97 13.65 -2.75
C VAL A 40 14.40 14.41 -3.99
N LEU A 41 15.63 14.94 -3.96
CA LEU A 41 16.23 15.58 -5.13
C LEU A 41 16.24 14.58 -6.30
N MET A 42 15.79 15.03 -7.48
CA MET A 42 15.75 14.25 -8.71
C MET A 42 17.12 13.58 -8.97
N GLY A 43 17.23 12.28 -8.70
CA GLY A 43 18.45 11.51 -8.96
C GLY A 43 18.92 10.60 -7.82
N THR A 44 18.46 10.81 -6.58
CA THR A 44 18.92 10.04 -5.41
C THR A 44 18.05 8.81 -5.09
N GLU A 45 18.46 8.05 -4.08
CA GLU A 45 17.84 6.78 -3.69
C GLU A 45 16.37 6.95 -3.32
N SER A 46 15.51 6.13 -3.93
CA SER A 46 14.06 6.16 -3.73
C SER A 46 13.65 5.57 -2.38
N THR A 47 12.76 6.24 -1.66
CA THR A 47 12.01 5.64 -0.55
C THR A 47 11.20 4.46 -1.07
N VAL A 48 11.27 3.30 -0.41
CA VAL A 48 10.48 2.13 -0.78
C VAL A 48 9.45 1.86 0.30
N MET A 49 8.18 1.75 -0.09
CA MET A 49 7.07 1.40 0.78
C MET A 49 6.46 0.08 0.34
N ARG A 50 6.32 -0.86 1.27
CA ARG A 50 5.68 -2.16 1.00
C ARG A 50 4.60 -2.46 2.03
N LEU A 51 3.37 -2.61 1.58
CA LEU A 51 2.28 -3.18 2.37
C LEU A 51 2.01 -4.60 1.89
N TRP A 52 2.02 -5.54 2.83
CA TRP A 52 1.66 -6.92 2.58
C TRP A 52 0.56 -7.36 3.53
N THR A 53 -0.48 -7.99 2.99
CA THR A 53 -1.57 -8.54 3.79
C THR A 53 -1.94 -9.92 3.30
N HIS A 54 -2.15 -10.82 4.26
CA HIS A 54 -2.97 -12.01 4.06
C HIS A 54 -4.11 -11.95 5.08
N GLY A 55 -5.35 -11.92 4.60
CA GLY A 55 -6.49 -11.99 5.49
C GLY A 55 -7.70 -12.66 4.87
N TYR A 56 -8.78 -12.79 5.65
CA TYR A 56 -10.02 -13.37 5.15
C TYR A 56 -11.01 -12.27 4.77
N GLU A 57 -11.14 -11.24 5.60
CA GLU A 57 -12.14 -10.19 5.43
C GLU A 57 -11.63 -8.79 5.80
N GLY A 58 -11.98 -7.78 4.99
CA GLY A 58 -11.94 -6.37 5.37
C GLY A 58 -10.54 -5.80 5.55
N THR A 59 -9.76 -5.74 4.47
CA THR A 59 -8.44 -5.09 4.48
C THR A 59 -8.52 -3.69 3.86
N ASP A 60 -8.11 -2.68 4.62
CA ASP A 60 -7.88 -1.32 4.13
C ASP A 60 -6.38 -1.01 4.18
N MET A 61 -5.84 -0.60 3.04
CA MET A 61 -4.42 -0.26 2.90
C MET A 61 -4.27 1.12 2.30
N ARG A 62 -3.46 1.94 2.96
CA ARG A 62 -3.13 3.28 2.49
C ARG A 62 -1.64 3.54 2.43
N LEU A 63 -1.17 3.93 1.24
CA LEU A 63 0.17 4.46 1.02
C LEU A 63 0.11 5.96 0.75
N MET A 64 0.93 6.74 1.44
CA MET A 64 1.07 8.17 1.14
C MET A 64 2.55 8.56 1.12
N GLY A 65 2.99 9.08 -0.03
CA GLY A 65 4.39 9.44 -0.27
C GLY A 65 4.51 10.69 -1.14
N THR A 66 5.51 11.51 -0.89
CA THR A 66 5.65 12.83 -1.53
C THR A 66 6.54 12.75 -2.78
N GLU A 67 7.74 12.16 -2.72
CA GLU A 67 8.63 12.15 -3.89
C GLU A 67 9.45 10.87 -4.06
N SER A 68 9.79 10.57 -5.32
CA SER A 68 10.64 9.45 -5.76
C SER A 68 10.34 8.11 -5.08
N THR A 69 9.10 7.88 -4.65
CA THR A 69 8.76 6.70 -3.85
C THR A 69 8.48 5.52 -4.77
N VAL A 70 8.94 4.33 -4.40
CA VAL A 70 8.48 3.07 -4.99
C VAL A 70 7.47 2.46 -4.03
N MET A 71 6.25 2.27 -4.50
CA MET A 71 5.14 1.77 -3.73
C MET A 71 4.79 0.37 -4.20
N ARG A 72 4.78 -0.60 -3.29
CA ARG A 72 4.31 -1.95 -3.55
C ARG A 72 3.22 -2.35 -2.58
N LEU A 73 2.13 -2.84 -3.13
CA LEU A 73 1.06 -3.45 -2.36
C LEU A 73 0.80 -4.85 -2.84
N CYS A 74 0.75 -5.77 -1.89
CA CYS A 74 0.38 -7.16 -2.11
C CYS A 74 -0.73 -7.52 -1.12
N ALA A 75 -1.90 -7.83 -1.66
CA ALA A 75 -3.07 -8.20 -0.89
C ALA A 75 -3.54 -9.59 -1.30
N HIS A 76 -3.78 -10.43 -0.31
CA HIS A 76 -4.35 -11.76 -0.53
C HIS A 76 -5.49 -11.99 0.45
N GLY A 77 -6.67 -12.31 -0.07
CA GLY A 77 -7.76 -12.78 0.77
C GLY A 77 -9.16 -12.51 0.27
N TYR A 78 -10.12 -13.02 1.03
CA TYR A 78 -11.38 -13.57 0.51
C TYR A 78 -12.48 -12.52 0.27
N GLU A 79 -12.73 -11.62 1.22
CA GLU A 79 -13.84 -10.67 1.18
C GLU A 79 -13.38 -9.23 1.46
N GLY A 80 -13.72 -8.30 0.55
CA GLY A 80 -13.58 -6.85 0.75
C GLY A 80 -12.14 -6.32 0.89
N TYR A 81 -11.61 -5.78 -0.21
CA TYR A 81 -10.31 -5.11 -0.23
C TYR A 81 -10.43 -3.67 -0.69
N ARG A 82 -9.96 -2.72 0.12
CA ARG A 82 -9.81 -1.31 -0.25
C ARG A 82 -8.34 -0.93 -0.26
N HIS A 83 -7.94 -0.27 -1.33
CA HIS A 83 -6.60 0.28 -1.45
C HIS A 83 -6.61 1.73 -1.92
N GLU A 84 -5.82 2.57 -1.24
CA GLU A 84 -5.58 3.96 -1.59
C GLU A 84 -4.07 4.27 -1.63
N ALA A 85 -3.57 4.72 -2.78
CA ALA A 85 -2.26 5.36 -2.86
C ALA A 85 -2.41 6.84 -3.22
N LEU A 86 -1.85 7.72 -2.39
CA LEU A 86 -1.79 9.15 -2.65
C LEU A 86 -0.34 9.57 -2.80
N CYS A 87 0.02 10.16 -3.94
CA CYS A 87 1.41 10.53 -4.15
C CYS A 87 1.66 11.72 -5.07
N SER A 88 2.62 12.59 -4.76
CA SER A 88 2.96 13.67 -5.71
C SER A 88 3.89 13.19 -6.85
N CYS A 89 4.89 12.36 -6.55
CA CYS A 89 5.81 11.84 -7.57
C CYS A 89 6.27 10.42 -7.23
N VAL A 90 5.80 9.42 -7.97
CA VAL A 90 6.16 8.00 -7.77
C VAL A 90 6.97 7.46 -8.94
N ARG A 91 8.12 6.87 -8.62
CA ARG A 91 8.99 6.19 -9.60
C ARG A 91 8.39 4.87 -10.06
N GLY A 92 7.71 4.15 -9.18
CA GLY A 92 7.10 2.88 -9.48
C GLY A 92 5.98 2.56 -8.51
N TYR A 93 4.80 2.31 -9.05
CA TYR A 93 3.65 1.81 -8.32
C TYR A 93 3.33 0.40 -8.79
N ARG A 94 3.39 -0.59 -7.90
CA ARG A 94 2.99 -1.97 -8.17
C ARG A 94 1.91 -2.38 -7.19
N HIS A 95 0.80 -2.85 -7.72
CA HIS A 95 -0.29 -3.39 -6.94
C HIS A 95 -0.63 -4.80 -7.41
N GLU A 96 -0.69 -5.72 -6.46
CA GLU A 96 -1.07 -7.12 -6.63
C GLU A 96 -2.19 -7.46 -5.65
N ALA A 97 -3.37 -7.82 -6.15
CA ALA A 97 -4.43 -8.39 -5.31
C ALA A 97 -4.87 -9.75 -5.84
N HIS A 98 -5.08 -10.70 -4.95
CA HIS A 98 -5.53 -12.05 -5.32
C HIS A 98 -6.59 -12.58 -4.36
N GLY A 99 -7.52 -13.34 -4.95
CA GLY A 99 -8.49 -14.16 -4.23
C GLY A 99 -9.53 -13.34 -3.49
N TYR A 100 -10.01 -12.23 -4.05
CA TYR A 100 -11.03 -11.37 -3.43
C TYR A 100 -12.39 -11.53 -4.12
N ARG A 101 -13.46 -11.26 -3.38
CA ARG A 101 -14.83 -11.14 -3.89
C ARG A 101 -15.19 -9.71 -4.30
N GLU A 102 -14.73 -8.72 -3.52
CA GLU A 102 -14.92 -7.30 -3.78
C GLU A 102 -13.59 -6.56 -3.66
N TYR A 103 -13.31 -5.69 -4.63
CA TYR A 103 -12.03 -5.00 -4.74
C TYR A 103 -12.22 -3.56 -5.19
N HIS A 104 -11.69 -2.64 -4.39
CA HIS A 104 -11.63 -1.22 -4.67
C HIS A 104 -10.19 -0.73 -4.65
N HIS A 105 -9.79 -0.06 -5.72
CA HIS A 105 -8.45 0.50 -5.86
C HIS A 105 -8.51 1.92 -6.38
N GLU A 106 -7.81 2.78 -5.66
CA GLU A 106 -7.62 4.16 -6.04
C GLU A 106 -6.14 4.52 -5.91
N ALA A 107 -5.61 5.16 -6.94
CA ALA A 107 -4.28 5.75 -6.92
C ALA A 107 -4.38 7.18 -7.44
N LEU A 108 -4.32 8.16 -6.54
CA LEU A 108 -4.28 9.58 -6.90
C LEU A 108 -2.84 10.05 -6.85
N CYS A 109 -2.24 10.14 -8.03
CA CYS A 109 -0.87 10.56 -8.16
C CYS A 109 -0.68 11.68 -9.18
N SER A 110 0.02 12.76 -8.82
CA SER A 110 0.27 13.85 -9.78
C SER A 110 1.29 13.49 -10.85
N TRP A 111 2.22 12.57 -10.56
CA TRP A 111 3.15 12.02 -11.55
C TRP A 111 3.56 10.59 -11.20
N VAL A 112 3.49 9.68 -12.17
CA VAL A 112 3.90 8.28 -12.02
C VAL A 112 4.75 7.86 -13.22
N ARG A 113 5.99 7.42 -12.98
CA ARG A 113 6.88 6.94 -14.06
C ARG A 113 6.53 5.53 -14.54
N GLY A 114 6.06 4.68 -13.62
CA GLY A 114 5.69 3.30 -13.91
C GLY A 114 4.54 2.86 -13.01
N TYR A 115 3.46 2.40 -13.61
CA TYR A 115 2.28 1.87 -12.92
C TYR A 115 2.04 0.44 -13.40
N ARG A 116 1.94 -0.50 -12.46
CA ARG A 116 1.53 -1.88 -12.72
C ARG A 116 0.45 -2.27 -11.73
N HIS A 117 -0.64 -2.82 -12.26
CA HIS A 117 -1.77 -3.30 -11.49
C HIS A 117 -2.13 -4.69 -11.99
N GLU A 118 -2.14 -5.65 -11.07
CA GLU A 118 -2.52 -7.03 -11.29
C GLU A 118 -3.54 -7.41 -10.21
N ALA A 119 -4.74 -7.81 -10.62
CA ALA A 119 -5.83 -8.11 -9.70
C ALA A 119 -6.61 -9.35 -10.18
N HIS A 120 -6.66 -10.39 -9.36
CA HIS A 120 -7.27 -11.67 -9.67
C HIS A 120 -8.34 -12.03 -8.63
N GLY A 121 -9.61 -11.76 -8.93
CA GLY A 121 -10.74 -12.16 -8.10
C GLY A 121 -11.12 -13.64 -8.24
N TYR A 122 -11.97 -14.13 -7.34
CA TYR A 122 -12.64 -15.42 -7.53
C TYR A 122 -13.69 -15.30 -8.65
N ARG A 123 -13.86 -16.38 -9.42
CA ARG A 123 -14.96 -16.52 -10.40
C ARG A 123 -16.23 -17.02 -9.72
#